data_AF-A0A381SC43-F1
#
_entry.id   AF-A0A381SC43-F1
#
_cell.length_a   1.000
_cell.length_b   1.000
_cell.length_c   1.000
_cell.angle_alpha   90.00
_cell.angle_beta   90.00
_cell.angle_gamma   90.00
#
_symmetry.space_group_name_H-M   'P 1'
#
loop_
_entity.id
_entity.type
_entity.pdbx_description
1 polymer ?
#
loop_
_entity_poly.entity_id
_entity_poly.type
_entity_poly.pdbx_seq_one_letter_code
_entity_poly.pdbx_strand_id
1 'polypeptide(L)'
;VPAPTEAAVPSAEGGDTSTGPTEPSAEPADENTISDITILPDTVASDDEPGSPLAGGPSSEDGDGPGNVPSELEQARQERDEHREKLLETTAKFENFRKDLRKAEERKQREHHYQVTKDLMNEIVDVIDDLERALAAPEGSGYRRGVELIHKQLLNIIDKHEVTAIEAIGSDFDPNRHEAVQHEPSDAHRDGEVIEEFRRGYMLRDKLLRASMVKVAKA
;
A
#
# COMPACT_ATOMS: atom_id res chain seq x y z
N VAL A 1 -10.92 72.79 -8.52
CA VAL A 1 -12.20 72.78 -9.27
C VAL A 1 -12.57 71.33 -9.53
N PRO A 2 -13.81 70.88 -9.31
CA PRO A 2 -14.05 69.57 -8.69
C PRO A 2 -14.97 68.61 -9.47
N ALA A 3 -15.27 67.47 -8.82
CA ALA A 3 -16.48 66.62 -8.95
C ALA A 3 -16.41 65.45 -9.97
N PRO A 4 -17.21 64.36 -9.77
CA PRO A 4 -17.69 63.79 -8.49
C PRO A 4 -17.70 62.24 -8.38
N THR A 5 -18.15 61.79 -7.19
CA THR A 5 -18.83 60.52 -6.81
C THR A 5 -18.09 59.17 -6.92
N GLU A 6 -18.54 58.06 -6.30
CA GLU A 6 -19.70 57.77 -5.40
C GLU A 6 -19.20 56.84 -4.23
N ALA A 7 -19.62 57.01 -2.96
CA ALA A 7 -20.69 56.29 -2.21
C ALA A 7 -20.63 54.73 -2.23
N ALA A 8 -21.02 53.96 -1.19
CA ALA A 8 -21.27 54.22 0.24
C ALA A 8 -21.59 52.91 1.02
N VAL A 9 -20.90 52.68 2.16
CA VAL A 9 -21.29 51.90 3.38
C VAL A 9 -21.80 50.42 3.26
N PRO A 10 -21.86 49.65 4.38
CA PRO A 10 -21.89 48.18 4.37
C PRO A 10 -23.26 47.59 4.75
N SER A 11 -23.35 46.26 4.78
CA SER A 11 -24.47 45.53 5.38
C SER A 11 -23.99 44.62 6.51
N ALA A 12 -24.61 44.77 7.67
CA ALA A 12 -24.49 43.87 8.81
C ALA A 12 -25.91 43.47 9.22
N GLU A 13 -26.17 42.16 9.28
CA GLU A 13 -27.24 41.50 10.02
C GLU A 13 -26.67 40.16 10.53
N GLY A 14 -27.00 39.64 11.71
CA GLY A 14 -27.90 40.19 12.73
C GLY A 14 -28.68 39.09 13.47
N GLY A 15 -28.20 38.71 14.64
CA GLY A 15 -28.94 37.93 15.65
C GLY A 15 -28.92 36.39 15.53
N ASP A 16 -29.30 35.63 16.55
CA ASP A 16 -29.26 35.85 18.01
C ASP A 16 -29.49 34.50 18.74
N THR A 17 -29.17 34.43 20.04
CA THR A 17 -29.62 33.47 21.07
C THR A 17 -29.06 32.04 21.12
N SER A 18 -28.66 31.65 22.35
CA SER A 18 -28.95 30.37 23.04
C SER A 18 -28.47 29.04 22.39
N THR A 19 -27.93 28.03 23.09
CA THR A 19 -28.18 27.56 24.48
C THR A 19 -27.12 26.54 24.91
N GLY A 20 -26.72 26.53 26.19
CA GLY A 20 -26.29 25.32 26.92
C GLY A 20 -24.91 24.68 26.62
N PRO A 21 -24.29 24.01 27.62
CA PRO A 21 -23.09 23.19 27.41
C PRO A 21 -23.49 21.75 27.04
N THR A 22 -22.81 21.15 26.05
CA THR A 22 -23.04 19.77 25.61
C THR A 22 -21.85 18.88 25.96
N GLU A 23 -22.14 17.68 26.46
CA GLU A 23 -21.19 16.64 26.84
C GLU A 23 -20.31 16.16 25.65
N PRO A 24 -19.09 15.66 25.91
CA PRO A 24 -18.27 15.01 24.88
C PRO A 24 -18.87 13.63 24.53
N SER A 25 -19.49 13.54 23.36
CA SER A 25 -20.06 12.29 22.84
C SER A 25 -19.03 11.48 22.05
N ALA A 26 -18.87 10.22 22.46
CA ALA A 26 -18.46 9.04 21.68
C ALA A 26 -17.12 9.05 20.93
N GLU A 27 -16.27 8.09 21.31
CA GLU A 27 -15.17 7.55 20.53
C GLU A 27 -15.66 6.84 19.25
N PRO A 28 -14.91 6.88 18.14
CA PRO A 28 -14.96 5.84 17.13
C PRO A 28 -13.94 4.74 17.48
N ALA A 29 -14.41 3.57 17.87
CA ALA A 29 -13.54 2.40 18.10
C ALA A 29 -13.12 1.77 16.76
N ASP A 30 -11.80 1.61 16.55
CA ASP A 30 -11.25 0.75 15.51
C ASP A 30 -11.47 -0.72 15.84
N GLU A 31 -12.50 -1.35 15.27
CA GLU A 31 -12.71 -2.80 15.37
C GLU A 31 -12.05 -3.53 14.19
N ASN A 32 -10.73 -3.73 14.29
CA ASN A 32 -9.99 -4.64 13.41
C ASN A 32 -9.26 -5.71 14.23
N THR A 33 -10.00 -6.68 14.76
CA THR A 33 -9.47 -7.87 15.42
C THR A 33 -10.13 -9.12 14.84
N ILE A 34 -9.67 -9.57 13.67
CA ILE A 34 -9.92 -10.95 13.22
C ILE A 34 -8.89 -11.83 13.93
N SER A 35 -9.31 -12.40 15.07
CA SER A 35 -8.52 -13.35 15.85
C SER A 35 -8.26 -14.64 15.08
N ASP A 36 -7.03 -15.16 15.20
CA ASP A 36 -6.59 -16.45 14.67
C ASP A 36 -7.58 -17.60 14.97
N ILE A 37 -7.97 -18.33 13.92
CA ILE A 37 -8.55 -19.67 14.06
C ILE A 37 -7.55 -20.65 13.43
N THR A 38 -6.66 -21.17 14.28
CA THR A 38 -5.80 -22.32 13.94
C THR A 38 -6.64 -23.59 14.11
N ILE A 39 -7.01 -24.22 12.99
CA ILE A 39 -7.67 -25.54 13.02
C ILE A 39 -6.58 -26.63 13.01
N LEU A 40 -6.50 -27.39 14.10
CA LEU A 40 -5.68 -28.59 14.17
C LEU A 40 -6.31 -29.70 13.31
N PRO A 41 -5.52 -30.53 12.61
CA PRO A 41 -6.06 -31.68 11.89
C PRO A 41 -6.41 -32.79 12.89
N ASP A 42 -7.68 -33.20 12.90
CA ASP A 42 -8.13 -34.33 13.71
C ASP A 42 -7.66 -35.65 13.09
N THR A 43 -7.00 -36.48 13.88
CA THR A 43 -6.34 -37.71 13.43
C THR A 43 -7.28 -38.89 13.54
N VAL A 44 -7.59 -39.53 12.41
CA VAL A 44 -8.33 -40.80 12.36
C VAL A 44 -7.60 -41.90 13.14
N ALA A 45 -8.07 -42.19 14.35
CA ALA A 45 -7.64 -43.34 15.14
C ALA A 45 -8.46 -44.57 14.72
N SER A 46 -7.78 -45.52 14.08
CA SER A 46 -8.29 -46.87 13.81
C SER A 46 -7.84 -47.81 14.93
N ASP A 47 -8.76 -48.22 15.81
CA ASP A 47 -8.55 -49.33 16.73
C ASP A 47 -9.43 -50.52 16.29
N ASP A 48 -8.76 -51.60 15.90
CA ASP A 48 -9.35 -52.90 15.53
C ASP A 48 -8.54 -53.97 16.28
N GLU A 49 -9.17 -54.69 17.21
CA GLU A 49 -8.67 -55.94 17.79
C GLU A 49 -9.88 -56.75 18.37
N PRO A 50 -9.94 -58.09 18.23
CA PRO A 50 -11.15 -58.87 18.49
C PRO A 50 -11.16 -59.64 19.82
N GLY A 51 -12.34 -59.84 20.43
CA GLY A 51 -12.52 -60.68 21.62
C GLY A 51 -13.97 -61.16 21.82
N SER A 52 -14.15 -62.46 22.04
CA SER A 52 -15.44 -63.18 21.99
C SER A 52 -15.96 -63.59 23.41
N PRO A 53 -17.03 -64.39 23.59
CA PRO A 53 -18.45 -63.99 23.63
C PRO A 53 -19.18 -64.37 24.95
N LEU A 54 -20.42 -63.90 25.20
CA LEU A 54 -21.36 -64.64 26.09
C LEU A 54 -22.88 -64.33 25.92
N ALA A 55 -23.62 -65.39 25.56
CA ALA A 55 -25.04 -65.75 25.77
C ALA A 55 -26.16 -64.75 26.23
N GLY A 56 -27.34 -64.88 25.60
CA GLY A 56 -28.66 -64.76 26.27
C GLY A 56 -29.73 -63.92 25.55
N GLY A 57 -30.75 -64.56 24.92
CA GLY A 57 -31.94 -63.89 24.33
C GLY A 57 -33.11 -63.69 25.33
N PRO A 58 -34.38 -63.46 24.90
CA PRO A 58 -34.93 -63.75 23.56
C PRO A 58 -35.91 -62.70 22.93
N SER A 59 -36.21 -62.92 21.65
CA SER A 59 -37.49 -62.70 20.92
C SER A 59 -38.24 -61.35 20.97
N SER A 60 -38.35 -60.72 19.80
CA SER A 60 -39.64 -60.38 19.18
C SER A 60 -39.48 -60.13 17.68
N GLU A 61 -40.06 -61.01 16.85
CA GLU A 61 -40.36 -60.74 15.43
C GLU A 61 -41.68 -59.94 15.30
N ASP A 62 -41.92 -59.44 14.09
CA ASP A 62 -43.16 -58.87 13.51
C ASP A 62 -43.17 -57.36 13.24
N GLY A 63 -43.40 -56.99 11.97
CA GLY A 63 -43.58 -55.59 11.57
C GLY A 63 -43.33 -55.21 10.09
N ASP A 64 -43.50 -56.11 9.11
CA ASP A 64 -43.60 -55.66 7.71
C ASP A 64 -44.97 -54.99 7.48
N GLY A 65 -44.96 -53.74 7.01
CA GLY A 65 -46.17 -52.93 6.86
C GLY A 65 -45.90 -51.68 6.01
N PRO A 66 -46.72 -51.37 4.99
CA PRO A 66 -46.30 -50.50 3.89
C PRO A 66 -46.44 -49.01 4.22
N GLY A 67 -45.32 -48.29 4.19
CA GLY A 67 -45.31 -46.83 4.33
C GLY A 67 -43.90 -46.28 4.44
N ASN A 68 -43.21 -46.12 3.30
CA ASN A 68 -41.88 -45.50 3.23
C ASN A 68 -41.97 -43.98 3.47
N VAL A 69 -42.31 -43.60 4.70
CA VAL A 69 -42.20 -42.23 5.21
C VAL A 69 -40.92 -42.21 6.07
N PRO A 70 -39.81 -41.65 5.58
CA PRO A 70 -38.59 -41.58 6.38
C PRO A 70 -38.89 -40.82 7.67
N SER A 71 -38.35 -41.27 8.79
CA SER A 71 -38.59 -40.63 10.09
C SER A 71 -38.13 -39.16 10.04
N GLU A 72 -38.74 -38.30 10.85
CA GLU A 72 -38.36 -36.86 10.91
C GLU A 72 -36.84 -36.68 11.13
N LEU A 73 -36.22 -37.61 11.85
CA LEU A 73 -34.80 -37.65 12.15
C LEU A 73 -33.95 -38.01 10.90
N GLU A 74 -34.45 -38.87 10.01
CA GLU A 74 -33.81 -39.19 8.73
C GLU A 74 -33.94 -38.04 7.73
N GLN A 75 -35.11 -37.40 7.66
CA GLN A 75 -35.32 -36.21 6.82
C GLN A 75 -34.37 -35.08 7.25
N ALA A 76 -34.31 -34.76 8.54
CA ALA A 76 -33.40 -33.75 9.08
C ALA A 76 -31.91 -34.09 8.87
N ARG A 77 -31.52 -35.37 8.87
CA ARG A 77 -30.16 -35.80 8.51
C ARG A 77 -29.86 -35.58 7.03
N GLN A 78 -30.81 -35.91 6.14
CA GLN A 78 -30.66 -35.72 4.71
C GLN A 78 -30.56 -34.22 4.36
N GLU A 79 -31.43 -33.38 4.91
CA GLU A 79 -31.36 -31.91 4.74
C GLU A 79 -30.02 -31.36 5.24
N ARG A 80 -29.55 -31.79 6.43
CA ARG A 80 -28.23 -31.41 6.96
C ARG A 80 -27.10 -31.77 6.00
N ASP A 81 -27.12 -32.97 5.44
CA ASP A 81 -26.05 -33.46 4.58
C ASP A 81 -26.06 -32.77 3.21
N GLU A 82 -27.24 -32.52 2.64
CA GLU A 82 -27.40 -31.66 1.46
C GLU A 82 -26.90 -30.22 1.70
N HIS A 83 -27.24 -29.62 2.85
CA HIS A 83 -26.75 -28.29 3.20
C HIS A 83 -25.23 -28.28 3.43
N ARG A 84 -24.67 -29.33 4.04
CA ARG A 84 -23.22 -29.50 4.21
C ARG A 84 -22.51 -29.61 2.86
N GLU A 85 -23.05 -30.38 1.91
CA GLU A 85 -22.50 -30.50 0.56
C GLU A 85 -22.54 -29.15 -0.18
N LYS A 86 -23.69 -28.44 -0.15
CA LYS A 86 -23.83 -27.10 -0.72
C LYS A 86 -22.85 -26.09 -0.09
N LEU A 87 -22.60 -26.16 1.22
CA LEU A 87 -21.61 -25.32 1.92
C LEU A 87 -20.17 -25.66 1.51
N LEU A 88 -19.82 -26.94 1.36
CA LEU A 88 -18.50 -27.35 0.88
C LEU A 88 -18.25 -26.90 -0.57
N GLU A 89 -19.24 -27.08 -1.45
CA GLU A 89 -19.14 -26.66 -2.86
C GLU A 89 -19.01 -25.14 -3.00
N THR A 90 -19.83 -24.38 -2.27
CA THR A 90 -19.76 -22.89 -2.27
C THR A 90 -18.45 -22.38 -1.67
N THR A 91 -17.93 -23.01 -0.61
CA THR A 91 -16.61 -22.68 -0.05
C THR A 91 -15.50 -22.93 -1.06
N ALA A 92 -15.48 -24.10 -1.72
CA ALA A 92 -14.49 -24.41 -2.76
C ALA A 92 -14.59 -23.46 -3.98
N LYS A 93 -15.80 -23.07 -4.39
CA LYS A 93 -16.02 -22.03 -5.42
C LYS A 93 -15.45 -20.68 -4.98
N PHE A 94 -15.67 -20.28 -3.74
CA PHE A 94 -15.16 -19.01 -3.18
C PHE A 94 -13.63 -19.00 -3.06
N GLU A 95 -13.01 -20.10 -2.63
CA GLU A 95 -11.55 -20.22 -2.57
C GLU A 95 -10.90 -20.13 -3.95
N ASN A 96 -11.47 -20.83 -4.94
CA ASN A 96 -11.01 -20.74 -6.33
C ASN A 96 -11.17 -19.32 -6.89
N PHE A 97 -12.32 -18.68 -6.68
CA PHE A 97 -12.53 -17.29 -7.07
C PHE A 97 -11.52 -16.33 -6.40
N ARG A 98 -11.27 -16.45 -5.09
CA ARG A 98 -10.29 -15.63 -4.36
C ARG A 98 -8.86 -15.85 -4.88
N LYS A 99 -8.51 -17.10 -5.23
CA LYS A 99 -7.22 -17.46 -5.82
C LYS A 99 -7.03 -16.85 -7.20
N ASP A 100 -8.06 -16.88 -8.04
CA ASP A 100 -7.98 -16.34 -9.40
C ASP A 100 -8.05 -14.80 -9.43
N LEU A 101 -8.80 -14.17 -8.51
CA LEU A 101 -8.75 -12.73 -8.29
C LEU A 101 -7.34 -12.26 -7.91
N ARG A 102 -6.70 -12.91 -6.92
CA ARG A 102 -5.32 -12.58 -6.52
C ARG A 102 -4.33 -12.72 -7.67
N LYS A 103 -4.40 -13.79 -8.47
CA LYS A 103 -3.55 -13.96 -9.67
C LYS A 103 -3.79 -12.85 -10.70
N ALA A 104 -5.04 -12.42 -10.87
CA ALA A 104 -5.39 -11.35 -11.81
C ALA A 104 -4.82 -9.99 -11.35
N GLU A 105 -4.87 -9.70 -10.05
CA GLU A 105 -4.24 -8.54 -9.42
C GLU A 105 -2.72 -8.59 -9.56
N GLU A 106 -2.07 -9.70 -9.19
CA GLU A 106 -0.62 -9.92 -9.34
C GLU A 106 -0.16 -9.78 -10.80
N ARG A 107 -0.98 -10.21 -11.78
CA ARG A 107 -0.70 -9.99 -13.20
C ARG A 107 -0.83 -8.52 -13.56
N LYS A 108 -1.92 -7.86 -13.16
CA LYS A 108 -2.15 -6.42 -13.43
C LYS A 108 -1.04 -5.55 -12.85
N GLN A 109 -0.59 -5.82 -11.63
CA GLN A 109 0.50 -5.08 -10.99
C GLN A 109 1.85 -5.28 -11.71
N ARG A 110 2.14 -6.52 -12.17
CA ARG A 110 3.34 -6.79 -12.98
C ARG A 110 3.29 -6.10 -14.35
N GLU A 111 2.14 -6.13 -15.02
CA GLU A 111 1.91 -5.43 -16.30
C GLU A 111 2.11 -3.92 -16.15
N HIS A 112 1.52 -3.32 -15.10
CA HIS A 112 1.67 -1.91 -14.78
C HIS A 112 3.12 -1.52 -14.46
N HIS A 113 3.81 -2.30 -13.62
CA HIS A 113 5.22 -2.08 -13.32
C HIS A 113 6.12 -2.20 -14.56
N TYR A 114 5.86 -3.19 -15.42
CA TYR A 114 6.57 -3.36 -16.68
C TYR A 114 6.34 -2.15 -17.61
N GLN A 115 5.11 -1.68 -17.75
CA GLN A 115 4.77 -0.53 -18.58
C GLN A 115 5.45 0.77 -18.08
N VAL A 116 5.34 1.08 -16.78
CA VAL A 116 6.01 2.24 -16.17
C VAL A 116 7.54 2.17 -16.34
N THR A 117 8.12 0.98 -16.16
CA THR A 117 9.57 0.78 -16.35
C THR A 117 9.96 0.96 -17.81
N LYS A 118 9.18 0.42 -18.75
CA LYS A 118 9.41 0.56 -20.19
C LYS A 118 9.35 2.02 -20.63
N ASP A 119 8.38 2.79 -20.15
CA ASP A 119 8.22 4.19 -20.51
C ASP A 119 9.42 5.03 -20.02
N LEU A 120 9.84 4.85 -18.77
CA LEU A 120 11.08 5.46 -18.24
C LEU A 120 12.33 5.03 -19.04
N MET A 121 12.43 3.76 -19.42
CA MET A 121 13.59 3.27 -20.19
C MET A 121 13.65 3.85 -21.61
N ASN A 122 12.51 4.09 -22.27
CA ASN A 122 12.48 4.78 -23.56
C ASN A 122 13.00 6.22 -23.40
N GLU A 123 12.53 6.96 -22.38
CA GLU A 123 12.97 8.34 -22.11
C GLU A 123 14.47 8.43 -21.79
N ILE A 124 15.03 7.42 -21.10
CA ILE A 124 16.47 7.31 -20.87
C ILE A 124 17.24 7.01 -22.16
N VAL A 125 16.71 6.16 -23.05
CA VAL A 125 17.34 5.87 -24.36
C VAL A 125 17.36 7.11 -25.24
N ASP A 126 16.27 7.88 -25.31
CA ASP A 126 16.22 9.15 -26.05
C ASP A 126 17.33 10.13 -25.58
N VAL A 127 17.57 10.20 -24.26
CA VAL A 127 18.67 11.01 -23.67
C VAL A 127 20.06 10.48 -24.01
N ILE A 128 20.23 9.15 -24.14
CA ILE A 128 21.50 8.53 -24.56
C ILE A 128 21.77 8.84 -26.03
N ASP A 129 20.78 8.70 -26.91
CA ASP A 129 20.88 9.03 -28.34
C ASP A 129 21.22 10.53 -28.54
N ASP A 130 20.64 11.40 -27.72
CA ASP A 130 20.94 12.83 -27.70
C ASP A 130 22.37 13.12 -27.21
N LEU A 131 22.88 12.34 -26.24
CA LEU A 131 24.26 12.42 -25.74
C LEU A 131 25.28 11.89 -26.76
N GLU A 132 25.02 10.77 -27.41
CA GLU A 132 25.87 10.25 -28.50
C GLU A 132 25.93 11.25 -29.66
N ARG A 133 24.81 11.87 -30.02
CA ARG A 133 24.77 12.94 -31.03
C ARG A 133 25.58 14.18 -30.61
N ALA A 134 25.60 14.54 -29.33
CA ALA A 134 26.41 15.64 -28.82
C ALA A 134 27.92 15.31 -28.76
N LEU A 135 28.28 14.04 -28.48
CA LEU A 135 29.66 13.54 -28.49
C LEU A 135 30.21 13.37 -29.92
N ALA A 136 29.36 13.07 -30.89
CA ALA A 136 29.74 12.97 -32.30
C ALA A 136 29.90 14.34 -33.00
N ALA A 137 29.52 15.44 -32.33
CA ALA A 137 29.68 16.78 -32.87
C ALA A 137 31.16 17.23 -32.83
N PRO A 138 31.66 17.98 -33.83
CA PRO A 138 33.05 18.42 -33.86
C PRO A 138 33.40 19.34 -32.68
N GLU A 139 34.59 19.11 -32.11
CA GLU A 139 35.17 19.84 -30.98
C GLU A 139 35.05 21.37 -31.13
N GLY A 140 34.36 22.01 -30.18
CA GLY A 140 34.11 23.45 -30.22
C GLY A 140 33.11 23.93 -29.17
N SER A 141 32.78 25.23 -29.20
CA SER A 141 31.89 25.89 -28.22
C SER A 141 30.45 25.34 -28.19
N GLY A 142 30.04 24.56 -29.20
CA GLY A 142 28.77 23.85 -29.22
C GLY A 142 28.68 22.69 -28.22
N TYR A 143 29.79 22.03 -27.89
CA TYR A 143 29.78 20.81 -27.04
C TYR A 143 29.18 21.08 -25.65
N ARG A 144 29.66 22.13 -24.95
CA ARG A 144 29.12 22.53 -23.64
C ARG A 144 27.62 22.81 -23.69
N ARG A 145 27.13 23.39 -24.80
CA ARG A 145 25.70 23.71 -24.98
C ARG A 145 24.86 22.47 -25.27
N GLY A 146 25.42 21.48 -25.98
CA GLY A 146 24.80 20.17 -26.17
C GLY A 146 24.64 19.44 -24.83
N VAL A 147 25.71 19.33 -24.04
CA VAL A 147 25.68 18.73 -22.70
C VAL A 147 24.73 19.45 -21.75
N GLU A 148 24.66 20.79 -21.81
CA GLU A 148 23.69 21.57 -21.02
C GLU A 148 22.22 21.27 -21.41
N LEU A 149 21.95 21.03 -22.70
CA LEU A 149 20.61 20.67 -23.17
C LEU A 149 20.20 19.27 -22.66
N ILE A 150 21.10 18.29 -22.76
CA ILE A 150 20.91 16.92 -22.27
C ILE A 150 20.67 16.92 -20.75
N HIS A 151 21.44 17.73 -20.00
CA HIS A 151 21.23 17.88 -18.55
C HIS A 151 19.83 18.44 -18.22
N LYS A 152 19.33 19.44 -18.98
CA LYS A 152 17.97 19.96 -18.80
C LYS A 152 16.90 18.93 -19.15
N GLN A 153 17.11 18.13 -20.20
CA GLN A 153 16.21 17.06 -20.58
C GLN A 153 16.12 15.96 -19.51
N LEU A 154 17.26 15.57 -18.93
CA LEU A 154 17.29 14.64 -17.80
C LEU A 154 16.57 15.18 -16.57
N LEU A 155 16.75 16.47 -16.24
CA LEU A 155 15.98 17.12 -15.15
C LEU A 155 14.47 17.10 -15.43
N ASN A 156 14.04 17.37 -16.67
CA ASN A 156 12.62 17.33 -17.05
C ASN A 156 12.01 15.93 -16.91
N ILE A 157 12.76 14.86 -17.21
CA ILE A 157 12.31 13.46 -17.03
C ILE A 157 12.15 13.15 -15.54
N ILE A 158 13.11 13.57 -14.72
CA ILE A 158 13.09 13.40 -13.26
C ILE A 158 11.87 14.11 -12.65
N ASP A 159 11.60 15.35 -13.06
CA ASP A 159 10.45 16.15 -12.61
C ASP A 159 9.10 15.55 -13.08
N LYS A 160 9.02 15.08 -14.33
CA LYS A 160 7.86 14.37 -14.89
C LYS A 160 7.51 13.09 -14.13
N HIS A 161 8.51 12.41 -13.56
CA HIS A 161 8.34 11.23 -12.71
C HIS A 161 8.13 11.58 -11.22
N GLU A 162 7.88 12.85 -10.88
CA GLU A 162 7.62 13.35 -9.53
C GLU A 162 8.79 13.04 -8.56
N VAL A 163 10.02 13.07 -9.10
CA VAL A 163 11.26 12.95 -8.32
C VAL A 163 11.80 14.34 -8.02
N THR A 164 11.82 14.73 -6.75
CA THR A 164 12.30 16.04 -6.29
C THR A 164 13.67 15.91 -5.62
N ALA A 165 14.53 16.92 -5.81
CA ALA A 165 15.83 16.97 -5.14
C ALA A 165 15.68 17.46 -3.70
N ILE A 166 16.51 16.96 -2.78
CA ILE A 166 16.54 17.41 -1.39
C ILE A 166 17.49 18.61 -1.27
N GLU A 167 17.00 19.75 -0.81
CA GLU A 167 17.82 20.93 -0.53
C GLU A 167 18.50 20.82 0.84
N ALA A 168 19.67 20.17 0.85
CA ALA A 168 20.38 19.88 2.08
C ALA A 168 21.21 21.08 2.62
N ILE A 169 21.84 21.89 1.76
CA ILE A 169 22.79 22.94 2.18
C ILE A 169 22.09 24.06 2.97
N GLY A 170 22.58 24.34 4.18
CA GLY A 170 21.99 25.34 5.09
C GLY A 170 20.73 24.88 5.83
N SER A 171 20.26 23.65 5.58
CA SER A 171 19.20 22.98 6.33
C SER A 171 19.77 22.25 7.55
N ASP A 172 18.93 22.03 8.55
CA ASP A 172 19.28 21.19 9.71
C ASP A 172 19.39 19.70 9.28
N PHE A 173 20.24 18.93 9.95
CA PHE A 173 20.45 17.52 9.66
C PHE A 173 19.25 16.63 10.10
N ASP A 174 18.46 16.13 9.14
CA ASP A 174 17.45 15.10 9.35
C ASP A 174 17.99 13.69 8.98
N PRO A 175 18.16 12.76 9.94
CA PRO A 175 18.61 11.38 9.67
C PRO A 175 17.72 10.60 8.69
N ASN A 176 16.47 11.01 8.47
CA ASN A 176 15.56 10.36 7.52
C ASN A 176 15.78 10.80 6.06
N ARG A 177 16.54 11.89 5.85
CA ARG A 177 16.76 12.52 4.53
C ARG A 177 18.24 12.71 4.18
N HIS A 178 19.10 12.77 5.19
CA HIS A 178 20.51 13.10 5.08
C HIS A 178 21.40 11.99 5.67
N GLU A 179 22.53 11.72 5.04
CA GLU A 179 23.58 10.80 5.46
C GLU A 179 24.83 11.61 5.80
N ALA A 180 25.14 11.77 7.09
CA ALA A 180 26.30 12.53 7.56
C ALA A 180 27.60 11.73 7.37
N VAL A 181 28.35 12.05 6.31
CA VAL A 181 29.61 11.36 5.97
C VAL A 181 30.79 11.98 6.71
N GLN A 182 30.74 13.28 7.00
CA GLN A 182 31.78 14.03 7.68
C GLN A 182 31.16 15.03 8.66
N HIS A 183 31.88 15.30 9.75
CA HIS A 183 31.59 16.39 10.68
C HIS A 183 32.77 17.36 10.66
N GLU A 184 32.52 18.65 10.50
CA GLU A 184 33.55 19.69 10.49
C GLU A 184 33.30 20.66 11.65
N PRO A 185 34.29 20.91 12.54
CA PRO A 185 34.13 21.88 13.61
C PRO A 185 34.04 23.28 13.03
N SER A 186 32.98 24.02 13.35
CA SER A 186 32.75 25.35 12.77
C SER A 186 32.04 26.30 13.72
N ASP A 187 32.72 27.40 14.07
CA ASP A 187 32.15 28.50 14.85
C ASP A 187 31.16 29.37 14.04
N ALA A 188 31.04 29.14 12.72
CA ALA A 188 30.25 29.96 11.79
C ALA A 188 28.84 29.40 11.50
N HIS A 189 28.62 28.11 11.77
CA HIS A 189 27.37 27.39 11.49
C HIS A 189 26.77 26.84 12.79
N ARG A 190 25.47 26.55 12.81
CA ARG A 190 24.82 25.94 13.99
C ARG A 190 25.22 24.46 14.11
N ASP A 191 25.29 23.95 15.34
CA ASP A 191 25.50 22.52 15.59
C ASP A 191 24.38 21.71 14.91
N GLY A 192 24.74 20.77 14.04
CA GLY A 192 23.78 20.02 13.22
C GLY A 192 23.38 20.67 11.88
N GLU A 193 23.87 21.85 11.53
CA GLU A 193 23.63 22.49 10.23
C GLU A 193 24.45 21.82 9.11
N VAL A 194 23.87 21.61 7.92
CA VAL A 194 24.59 21.05 6.77
C VAL A 194 25.42 22.14 6.08
N ILE A 195 26.74 22.00 6.15
CA ILE A 195 27.72 22.91 5.53
C ILE A 195 27.82 22.65 4.01
N GLU A 196 27.90 21.38 3.62
CA GLU A 196 28.25 20.97 2.26
C GLU A 196 27.52 19.68 1.86
N GLU A 197 27.02 19.62 0.63
CA GLU A 197 26.42 18.43 0.06
C GLU A 197 27.37 17.78 -0.96
N PHE A 198 27.91 16.61 -0.62
CA PHE A 198 28.77 15.84 -1.52
C PHE A 198 27.97 15.13 -2.62
N ARG A 199 26.70 14.79 -2.35
CA ARG A 199 25.83 14.14 -3.33
C ARG A 199 24.36 14.40 -3.02
N ARG A 200 23.64 14.90 -4.02
CA ARG A 200 22.20 15.14 -3.98
C ARG A 200 21.39 13.89 -3.64
N GLY A 201 20.56 14.03 -2.62
CA GLY A 201 19.45 13.16 -2.29
C GLY A 201 18.22 13.49 -3.13
N TYR A 202 17.32 12.52 -3.22
CA TYR A 202 16.10 12.62 -4.01
C TYR A 202 14.93 11.93 -3.29
N MET A 203 13.76 12.51 -3.41
CA MET A 203 12.47 11.97 -2.98
C MET A 203 11.67 11.58 -4.23
N LEU A 204 11.06 10.40 -4.23
CA LEU A 204 10.03 10.02 -5.22
C LEU A 204 8.68 10.19 -4.53
N ARG A 205 7.95 11.25 -4.87
CA ARG A 205 6.76 11.70 -4.11
C ARG A 205 7.12 11.84 -2.62
N ASP A 206 6.37 11.19 -1.74
CA ASP A 206 6.57 11.19 -0.28
C ASP A 206 7.66 10.21 0.20
N LYS A 207 8.24 9.38 -0.68
CA LYS A 207 9.17 8.32 -0.30
C LYS A 207 10.61 8.68 -0.64
N LEU A 208 11.52 8.50 0.31
CA LEU A 208 12.95 8.64 0.07
C LEU A 208 13.42 7.67 -1.01
N LEU A 209 13.93 8.21 -2.12
CA LEU A 209 14.64 7.44 -3.15
C LEU A 209 16.12 7.28 -2.75
N ARG A 210 16.70 8.36 -2.21
CA ARG A 210 18.10 8.45 -1.82
C ARG A 210 18.33 9.57 -0.81
N ALA A 211 19.05 9.31 0.29
CA ALA A 211 19.53 10.37 1.18
C ALA A 211 20.59 11.26 0.50
N SER A 212 20.64 12.54 0.90
CA SER A 212 21.75 13.44 0.55
C SER A 212 22.98 13.08 1.37
N MET A 213 24.13 12.90 0.72
CA MET A 213 25.41 12.69 1.43
C MET A 213 25.98 14.05 1.82
N VAL A 214 26.05 14.33 3.11
CA VAL A 214 26.31 15.68 3.64
C VAL A 214 27.50 15.73 4.58
N LYS A 215 28.05 16.93 4.72
CA LYS A 215 28.94 17.34 5.80
C LYS A 215 28.16 18.21 6.79
N VAL A 216 28.24 17.87 8.07
CA VAL A 216 27.49 18.53 9.14
C VAL A 216 28.43 19.36 10.01
N ALA A 217 28.00 20.56 10.39
CA ALA A 217 28.68 21.40 11.37
C ALA A 217 28.62 20.77 12.76
N LYS A 218 29.73 20.83 13.47
CA LYS A 218 29.80 20.48 14.89
C LYS A 218 30.33 21.66 15.71
N ALA A 219 29.66 21.98 16.80
CA ALA A 219 30.13 22.96 17.78
C ALA A 219 31.15 22.37 18.79
#